data_AF-A0A352F6A3-F1
#
_entry.id   AF-A0A352F6A3-F1
#
_cell.length_a   1.000
_cell.length_b   1.000
_cell.length_c   1.000
_cell.angle_alpha   90.00
_cell.angle_beta   90.00
_cell.angle_gamma   90.00
#
_symmetry.space_group_name_H-M   'P 1'
#
loop_
_entity.id
_entity.type
_entity.pdbx_description
1 polymer ?
#
loop_
_entity_poly.entity_id
_entity_poly.type
_entity_poly.pdbx_seq_one_letter_code
_entity_poly.pdbx_strand_id
1 'polypeptide(L)' 'MKCMVVDDEPLAIDLIDGYIRKTPFLELTASFSNPFK' A
#
# COMPACT_ATOMS: atom_id res chain seq x y z
N MET A 1 3.88 11.79 -5.27
CA MET A 1 3.55 10.73 -6.26
C MET A 1 2.53 9.83 -5.61
N LYS A 2 1.38 9.61 -6.25
CA LYS A 2 0.30 8.79 -5.70
C LYS A 2 0.57 7.32 -6.01
N CYS A 3 0.34 6.44 -5.05
CA CYS A 3 0.48 5.00 -5.22
C CYS A 3 -0.64 4.23 -4.52
N MET A 4 -0.82 2.98 -4.94
CA MET A 4 -1.75 2.01 -4.34
C MET A 4 -1.02 0.69 -4.12
N VAL A 5 -1.45 -0.06 -3.11
CA VAL A 5 -0.91 -1.38 -2.78
C VAL A 5 -1.97 -2.43 -3.04
N VAL A 6 -1.62 -3.51 -3.74
CA VAL A 6 -2.50 -4.65 -3.97
C VAL A 6 -1.70 -5.91 -3.68
N ASP A 7 -2.14 -6.66 -2.68
CA ASP A 7 -1.48 -7.89 -2.23
C ASP A 7 -2.48 -8.73 -1.43
N ASP A 8 -2.56 -10.04 -1.68
CA ASP A 8 -3.53 -10.92 -1.01
C ASP A 8 -3.14 -11.26 0.44
N GLU A 9 -1.91 -11.00 0.86
CA GLU A 9 -1.46 -11.12 2.24
C GLU A 9 -1.60 -9.79 3.03
N PRO A 10 -2.42 -9.73 4.10
CA PRO A 10 -2.58 -8.51 4.92
C PRO A 10 -1.27 -7.98 5.51
N LEU A 11 -0.35 -8.89 5.88
CA LEU A 11 0.95 -8.52 6.45
C LEU A 11 1.85 -7.77 5.45
N ALA A 12 1.78 -8.14 4.17
CA ALA A 12 2.54 -7.47 3.12
C ALA A 12 2.03 -6.04 2.92
N ILE A 13 0.71 -5.84 2.92
CA ILE A 13 0.08 -4.51 2.90
C ILE A 13 0.58 -3.64 4.06
N ASP A 14 0.52 -4.17 5.30
CA ASP A 14 0.94 -3.43 6.49
C ASP A 14 2.43 -3.04 6.44
N LEU A 15 3.27 -3.96 5.97
CA LEU A 15 4.69 -3.72 5.80
C LEU A 15 4.96 -2.61 4.77
N ILE A 16 4.31 -2.68 3.61
CA ILE A 16 4.49 -1.71 2.53
C ILE A 16 3.93 -0.34 2.93
N ASP A 17 2.76 -0.25 3.59
CA ASP A 17 2.24 1.02 4.11
C ASP A 17 3.24 1.66 5.09
N GLY A 18 3.87 0.85 5.95
CA GLY A 18 4.94 1.28 6.84
C GLY A 18 6.15 1.89 6.11
N TYR A 19 6.54 1.37 4.95
CA TYR A 19 7.62 1.94 4.12
C TYR A 19 7.17 3.18 3.35
N ILE A 20 5.93 3.22 2.87
CA ILE A 20 5.36 4.38 2.18
C ILE A 20 5.34 5.59 3.13
N ARG A 21 4.91 5.41 4.39
CA ARG A 21 4.93 6.47 5.42
C ARG A 21 6.33 7.02 5.72
N LYS A 22 7.38 6.20 5.52
CA LYS A 22 8.79 6.61 5.68
C LYS A 22 9.37 7.29 4.44
N THR A 23 8.60 7.38 3.35
CA THR A 23 9.04 7.87 2.04
C THR A 23 8.30 9.17 1.69
N PRO A 24 8.85 10.36 1.98
CA PRO A 24 8.10 11.64 2.01
C PRO A 24 7.45 12.09 0.70
N PHE A 25 7.85 11.51 -0.43
CA PHE A 25 7.30 11.84 -1.75
C PHE A 25 6.18 10.88 -2.20
N LEU A 26 5.88 9.83 -1.44
CA LEU A 26 4.81 8.88 -1.72
C LEU A 26 3.57 9.20 -0.89
N GLU A 27 2.41 9.05 -1.52
CA GLU A 27 1.09 9.20 -0.91
C GLU A 27 0.30 7.92 -1.20
N LEU A 28 0.05 7.09 -0.17
CA LEU A 28 -0.80 5.90 -0.31
C LEU A 28 -2.26 6.33 -0.42
N THR A 29 -2.86 6.13 -1.59
CA THR A 29 -4.26 6.52 -1.84
C THR A 29 -5.25 5.41 -1.51
N ALA A 30 -4.82 4.15 -1.57
CA ALA A 30 -5.64 2.98 -1.25
C ALA A 30 -4.78 1.71 -1.12
N SER A 31 -5.27 0.75 -0.35
CA SER A 31 -4.74 -0.62 -0.29
C SER A 31 -5.87 -1.63 -0.47
N PHE A 32 -5.59 -2.71 -1.20
CA PHE A 32 -6.57 -3.74 -1.55
C PHE A 32 -6.00 -5.13 -1.33
N SER A 33 -6.78 -6.05 -0.77
CA SER A 33 -6.44 -7.47 -0.69
C SER A 33 -6.88 -8.28 -1.91
N ASN A 34 -7.60 -7.64 -2.83
CA ASN A 34 -8.06 -8.27 -4.06
C ASN A 34 -8.16 -7.19 -5.15
N PRO A 35 -7.49 -7.34 -6.30
CA PRO A 35 -7.51 -6.35 -7.38
C PRO A 35 -8.88 -6.15 -8.04
N PHE A 36 -9.83 -7.06 -7.82
CA PHE A 36 -11.16 -7.05 -8.42
C PHE A 36 -12.27 -6.64 -7.43
N LYS A 37 -11.93 -6.29 -6.18
CA LYS A 37 -12.86 -5.76 -5.18
C LYS A 37 -12.65 -4.27 -4.94
#